data_AF-A0A7C5QEF4-F1
#
_entry.id   AF-A0A7C5QEF4-F1
#
_cell.length_a   1.000
_cell.length_b   1.000
_cell.length_c   1.000
_cell.angle_alpha   90.00
_cell.angle_beta   90.00
_cell.angle_gamma   90.00
#
_symmetry.space_group_name_H-M   'P 1'
#
loop_
_entity.id
_entity.type
_entity.pdbx_description
1 polymer ?
#
loop_
_entity_poly.entity_id
_entity_poly.type
_entity_poly.pdbx_seq_one_letter_code
_entity_poly.pdbx_strand_id
1 'polypeptide(L)'
;MKQHLLLISAFFLLLLPAQIFGQAMEKDISYEDEIVVPLNPVDIPIVIEVPLEKVEPFLSVSVEWDIQGPPGMTNVLQIAFSSDASHWEPWIDLYREEHVTKPAPHQVSQLLYADKRTRWVRLRIKPGISAGPWLSNILVHFYSPGATRNHDEGESGKPTGETPLNTPNDLKNNCPCPHPPYEGRSDWCAIGCPIDPTPVFTNVTHLIIHHSAGSNTANDWAAVVRAIWNYHVNSNGWDDIGYNWLIDPNGVLYEGRPDNYQGAHFCGHNAGTMGVCVMGTYTNVAPTDAALNTLTELLAWKSCQEGIDPEGFSFHNSSGLNLNNISGHRDGCNTECPGNTFYPMLPSVREDVANYIATCPQMAPPLNLTAEEQSAQEVKLQWQDNSFVEDGFLIERSFEDESNYSQIAATGPDAETYTDQVPEAGAYYYRIRAYNATDTSAYSEPAYVLTQPSGINSISLSANETLRIYPNPLSDDQLLHI
;
A
#
# COMPACT_ATOMS: atom_id res chain seq x y z
N MET A 1 23.10 -37.26 57.57
CA MET A 1 22.56 -35.88 57.45
C MET A 1 22.74 -35.45 56.00
N LYS A 2 21.64 -35.21 55.25
CA LYS A 2 21.54 -34.68 53.86
C LYS A 2 22.24 -35.54 52.76
N GLN A 3 21.59 -36.08 51.69
CA GLN A 3 20.70 -35.51 50.63
C GLN A 3 21.43 -34.50 49.73
N HIS A 4 21.36 -34.47 48.38
CA HIS A 4 20.91 -35.37 47.27
C HIS A 4 21.89 -35.12 46.08
N LEU A 5 22.13 -35.95 45.03
CA LEU A 5 21.55 -37.17 44.43
C LEU A 5 20.51 -36.96 43.29
N LEU A 6 20.89 -37.32 42.04
CA LEU A 6 20.11 -37.41 40.78
C LEU A 6 19.64 -36.06 40.17
N LEU A 7 19.39 -35.89 38.85
CA LEU A 7 19.19 -36.83 37.73
C LEU A 7 19.61 -36.19 36.39
N ILE A 8 20.29 -36.93 35.50
CA ILE A 8 20.38 -36.57 34.06
C ILE A 8 19.18 -37.22 33.37
N SER A 9 18.30 -36.43 32.76
CA SER A 9 17.14 -36.94 32.02
C SER A 9 17.46 -37.06 30.54
N ALA A 10 17.47 -38.29 30.03
CA ALA A 10 17.38 -38.61 28.61
C ALA A 10 16.20 -39.55 28.41
N PHE A 11 15.21 -39.18 27.59
CA PHE A 11 14.11 -40.08 27.24
C PHE A 11 13.66 -39.94 25.79
N PHE A 12 13.96 -41.00 25.03
CA PHE A 12 13.24 -41.55 23.88
C PHE A 12 12.99 -40.70 22.62
N LEU A 13 13.82 -40.98 21.60
CA LEU A 13 13.34 -41.14 20.23
C LEU A 13 12.23 -42.20 20.16
N LEU A 14 11.14 -41.90 19.48
CA LEU A 14 10.25 -42.89 18.87
C LEU A 14 10.17 -42.60 17.37
N LEU A 15 10.80 -43.46 16.58
CA LEU A 15 10.71 -43.47 15.12
C LEU A 15 9.54 -44.37 14.68
N LEU A 16 8.60 -43.83 13.91
CA LEU A 16 7.87 -44.58 12.89
C LEU A 16 7.70 -43.71 11.63
N PRO A 17 7.70 -44.30 10.41
CA PRO A 17 7.94 -43.55 9.19
C PRO A 17 6.67 -43.26 8.37
N ALA A 18 6.66 -42.11 7.70
CA ALA A 18 5.89 -41.90 6.48
C ALA A 18 6.64 -40.90 5.58
N GLN A 19 7.21 -41.37 4.48
CA GLN A 19 7.70 -40.47 3.44
C GLN A 19 6.50 -39.88 2.68
N ILE A 20 6.38 -38.56 2.67
CA ILE A 20 5.68 -37.82 1.62
C ILE A 20 6.66 -36.80 1.05
N PHE A 21 6.60 -36.61 -0.26
CA PHE A 21 7.58 -35.87 -1.06
C PHE A 21 7.57 -34.36 -0.77
N GLY A 22 8.74 -33.73 -0.98
CA GLY A 22 8.91 -32.27 -0.94
C GLY A 22 9.29 -31.75 0.45
N GLN A 23 10.58 -31.67 0.76
CA GLN A 23 11.04 -30.97 1.95
C GLN A 23 10.70 -29.49 1.82
N ALA A 24 9.89 -28.98 2.77
CA ALA A 24 9.76 -27.56 2.99
C ALA A 24 11.15 -26.93 3.24
N MET A 25 11.37 -25.75 2.67
CA MET A 25 12.66 -25.06 2.68
C MET A 25 13.07 -24.61 4.09
N GLU A 26 14.36 -24.26 4.20
CA GLU A 26 15.09 -23.93 5.43
C GLU A 26 14.27 -23.22 6.51
N LYS A 27 14.27 -23.88 7.67
CA LYS A 27 13.91 -23.40 8.99
C LYS A 27 14.47 -21.98 9.28
N ASP A 28 13.58 -21.08 9.69
CA ASP A 28 13.80 -19.85 10.47
C ASP A 28 14.84 -18.83 9.95
N ILE A 29 14.39 -17.90 9.08
CA ILE A 29 15.12 -16.64 8.79
C ILE A 29 14.39 -15.46 9.47
N SER A 30 14.35 -15.52 10.80
CA SER A 30 14.06 -14.37 11.67
C SER A 30 14.72 -14.64 13.02
N TYR A 31 16.01 -14.32 13.14
CA TYR A 31 16.75 -14.44 14.39
C TYR A 31 17.09 -13.06 14.93
N GLU A 32 16.38 -12.69 15.99
CA GLU A 32 16.65 -11.53 16.83
C GLU A 32 17.81 -11.90 17.76
N ASP A 33 19.01 -11.42 17.48
CA ASP A 33 20.18 -11.64 18.34
C ASP A 33 20.51 -10.37 19.14
N GLU A 34 20.03 -10.36 20.38
CA GLU A 34 20.27 -9.31 21.36
C GLU A 34 21.66 -9.45 22.01
N ILE A 35 22.52 -8.43 21.85
CA ILE A 35 23.83 -8.40 22.53
C ILE A 35 23.82 -7.35 23.64
N VAL A 36 23.77 -7.82 24.89
CA VAL A 36 23.92 -7.00 26.10
C VAL A 36 25.38 -6.59 26.27
N VAL A 37 25.64 -5.28 26.19
CA VAL A 37 26.99 -4.73 26.23
C VAL A 37 27.40 -4.39 27.67
N PRO A 38 28.43 -5.04 28.26
CA PRO A 38 28.86 -4.74 29.62
C PRO A 38 29.54 -3.35 29.70
N LEU A 39 29.07 -2.51 30.62
CA LEU A 39 29.67 -1.22 30.92
C LEU A 39 31.11 -1.39 31.40
N ASN A 40 32.09 -1.01 30.58
CA ASN A 40 33.49 -0.92 30.97
C ASN A 40 33.93 0.55 30.98
N PRO A 41 34.37 1.13 32.12
CA PRO A 41 34.64 2.56 32.24
C PRO A 41 36.04 2.93 31.71
N VAL A 42 36.28 2.79 30.40
CA VAL A 42 37.52 3.19 29.72
C VAL A 42 37.19 3.67 28.30
N ASP A 43 37.97 4.61 27.74
CA ASP A 43 37.88 5.15 26.37
C ASP A 43 38.07 4.14 25.22
N ILE A 44 37.97 2.83 25.47
CA ILE A 44 38.15 1.76 24.51
C ILE A 44 36.78 1.43 23.88
N PRO A 45 36.62 1.56 22.55
CA PRO A 45 35.42 1.10 21.87
C PRO A 45 35.11 -0.36 22.16
N ILE A 46 33.86 -0.67 22.50
CA ILE A 46 33.41 -2.04 22.64
C ILE A 46 33.10 -2.55 21.24
N VAL A 47 33.84 -3.57 20.81
CA VAL A 47 33.69 -4.23 19.50
C VAL A 47 32.78 -5.44 19.66
N ILE A 48 31.81 -5.54 18.77
CA ILE A 48 30.74 -6.52 18.72
C ILE A 48 30.80 -7.20 17.35
N GLU A 49 30.83 -8.53 17.32
CA GLU A 49 30.67 -9.30 16.09
C GLU A 49 29.18 -9.32 15.72
N VAL A 50 28.84 -9.10 14.45
CA VAL A 50 27.45 -9.19 13.99
C VAL A 50 27.08 -10.67 13.94
N PRO A 51 26.07 -11.12 14.71
CA PRO A 51 25.74 -12.54 14.85
C PRO A 51 25.03 -13.13 13.62
N LEU A 52 24.47 -12.27 12.76
CA LEU A 52 23.68 -12.67 11.59
C LEU A 52 24.53 -13.23 10.45
N GLU A 53 24.26 -14.48 10.08
CA GLU A 53 24.69 -15.07 8.82
C GLU A 53 23.77 -14.63 7.65
N LYS A 54 24.32 -14.56 6.42
CA LYS A 54 23.57 -14.25 5.17
C LYS A 54 22.72 -12.95 5.20
N VAL A 55 23.21 -11.87 5.82
CA VAL A 55 22.55 -10.54 5.78
C VAL A 55 22.27 -10.09 4.34
N GLU A 56 21.02 -9.75 4.02
CA GLU A 56 20.61 -9.18 2.73
C GLU A 56 19.39 -8.24 2.85
N PRO A 57 19.26 -7.21 1.98
CA PRO A 57 20.26 -6.71 1.04
C PRO A 57 21.25 -5.74 1.72
N PHE A 58 20.98 -5.35 2.97
CA PHE A 58 21.79 -4.54 3.87
C PHE A 58 21.56 -4.99 5.32
N LEU A 59 22.41 -4.54 6.24
CA LEU A 59 22.19 -4.69 7.69
C LEU A 59 21.43 -3.47 8.19
N SER A 60 20.33 -3.63 8.92
CA SER A 60 19.77 -2.53 9.73
C SER A 60 20.07 -2.72 11.20
N VAL A 61 20.32 -1.61 11.89
CA VAL A 61 20.81 -1.59 13.28
C VAL A 61 20.08 -0.50 14.07
N SER A 62 19.66 -0.84 15.28
CA SER A 62 19.24 0.12 16.30
C SER A 62 19.96 -0.20 17.62
N VAL A 63 20.02 0.78 18.51
CA VAL A 63 20.65 0.63 19.83
C VAL A 63 19.69 1.15 20.89
N GLU A 64 19.49 0.38 21.94
CA GLU A 64 18.77 0.81 23.13
C GLU A 64 19.75 1.09 24.27
N TRP A 65 19.40 2.02 25.15
CA TRP A 65 20.13 2.27 26.38
C TRP A 65 19.26 2.95 27.42
N ASP A 66 19.60 2.75 28.69
CA ASP A 66 18.98 3.46 29.80
C ASP A 66 19.80 4.70 30.15
N ILE A 67 19.11 5.83 30.38
CA ILE A 67 19.73 7.00 30.99
C ILE A 67 19.04 7.47 32.28
N GLN A 68 19.79 7.42 33.38
CA GLN A 68 19.42 7.88 34.72
C GLN A 68 20.30 9.07 35.13
N GLY A 69 20.45 10.04 34.22
CA GLY A 69 21.35 11.19 34.33
C GLY A 69 20.64 12.55 34.38
N PRO A 70 21.40 13.66 34.38
CA PRO A 70 20.84 15.02 34.27
C PRO A 70 20.03 15.21 32.97
N PRO A 71 18.98 16.05 32.97
CA PRO A 71 18.20 16.32 31.76
C PRO A 71 19.06 16.84 30.60
N GLY A 72 18.81 16.35 29.38
CA GLY A 72 19.47 16.81 28.15
C GLY A 72 20.64 15.95 27.64
N MET A 73 21.01 14.86 28.32
CA MET A 73 22.03 13.92 27.84
C MET A 73 21.49 12.90 26.81
N THR A 74 20.89 13.34 25.70
CA THR A 74 20.29 12.41 24.72
C THR A 74 21.31 11.77 23.76
N ASN A 75 22.38 12.49 23.39
CA ASN A 75 23.28 12.10 22.30
C ASN A 75 24.66 11.68 22.85
N VAL A 76 24.69 10.58 23.61
CA VAL A 76 25.85 10.16 24.43
C VAL A 76 26.69 9.04 23.84
N LEU A 77 26.14 8.29 22.88
CA LEU A 77 26.80 7.15 22.23
C LEU A 77 27.16 7.47 20.78
N GLN A 78 28.18 6.77 20.28
CA GLN A 78 28.54 6.73 18.87
C GLN A 78 28.76 5.28 18.42
N ILE A 79 28.40 5.00 17.17
CA ILE A 79 28.53 3.71 16.51
C ILE A 79 29.42 3.82 15.26
N ALA A 80 30.07 2.74 14.85
CA ALA A 80 30.71 2.61 13.54
C ALA A 80 30.72 1.14 13.08
N PHE A 81 30.75 0.94 11.77
CA PHE A 81 30.67 -0.36 11.11
C PHE A 81 32.00 -0.77 10.47
N SER A 82 32.20 -2.08 10.30
CA SER A 82 33.34 -2.69 9.62
C SER A 82 33.01 -4.08 9.09
N SER A 83 33.63 -4.47 7.98
CA SER A 83 33.56 -5.83 7.41
C SER A 83 34.70 -6.75 7.86
N ASP A 84 35.79 -6.20 8.41
CA ASP A 84 37.04 -6.93 8.68
C ASP A 84 37.72 -6.60 10.03
N ALA A 85 37.02 -5.86 10.90
CA ALA A 85 37.49 -5.29 12.18
C ALA A 85 38.74 -4.38 12.10
N SER A 86 39.29 -4.16 10.91
CA SER A 86 40.58 -3.49 10.68
C SER A 86 40.36 -2.11 10.05
N HIS A 87 39.48 -2.04 9.05
CA HIS A 87 39.03 -0.82 8.39
C HIS A 87 37.64 -0.48 8.90
N TRP A 88 37.50 0.73 9.45
CA TRP A 88 36.26 1.18 10.09
C TRP A 88 35.71 2.42 9.41
N GLU A 89 34.40 2.44 9.25
CA GLU A 89 33.66 3.61 8.80
C GLU A 89 33.76 4.77 9.83
N PRO A 90 33.42 6.01 9.41
CA PRO A 90 33.30 7.14 10.30
C PRO A 90 32.35 6.86 11.48
N TRP A 91 32.57 7.57 12.59
CA TRP A 91 31.68 7.50 13.74
C TRP A 91 30.37 8.25 13.46
N ILE A 92 29.26 7.58 13.72
CA ILE A 92 27.91 8.11 13.64
C ILE A 92 27.45 8.42 15.06
N ASP A 93 26.90 9.62 15.28
CA ASP A 93 26.23 9.99 16.55
C ASP A 93 24.90 9.22 16.66
N LEU A 94 24.63 8.64 17.82
CA LEU A 94 23.31 8.10 18.13
C LEU A 94 22.44 9.21 18.74
N TYR A 95 21.27 9.41 18.14
CA TYR A 95 20.24 10.35 18.54
C TYR A 95 19.05 9.58 19.08
N ARG A 96 18.40 10.11 20.11
CA ARG A 96 17.18 9.52 20.67
C ARG A 96 16.04 9.61 19.65
N GLU A 97 15.36 8.50 19.38
CA GLU A 97 14.05 8.47 18.74
C GLU A 97 13.02 9.21 19.60
N GLU A 98 12.36 10.22 19.03
CA GLU A 98 11.49 11.11 19.80
C GLU A 98 10.18 10.43 20.18
N HIS A 99 9.72 9.47 19.37
CA HIS A 99 8.40 8.84 19.45
C HIS A 99 8.36 7.48 20.20
N VAL A 100 9.45 7.09 20.86
CA VAL A 100 9.53 5.85 21.68
C VAL A 100 8.42 5.79 22.74
N THR A 101 7.69 4.68 22.79
CA THR A 101 6.65 4.40 23.79
C THR A 101 7.20 3.84 25.10
N LYS A 102 8.40 3.24 25.08
CA LYS A 102 9.11 2.78 26.29
C LYS A 102 9.34 3.97 27.25
N PRO A 103 8.93 3.88 28.53
CA PRO A 103 9.05 4.98 29.47
C PRO A 103 10.51 5.25 29.86
N ALA A 104 10.81 6.46 30.32
CA ALA A 104 12.13 6.76 30.91
C ALA A 104 12.44 5.78 32.06
N PRO A 105 13.68 5.25 32.16
CA PRO A 105 14.92 5.78 31.57
C PRO A 105 15.24 5.30 30.14
N HIS A 106 14.43 4.43 29.54
CA HIS A 106 14.72 3.77 28.26
C HIS A 106 14.80 4.76 27.08
N GLN A 107 15.81 4.56 26.23
CA GLN A 107 16.05 5.28 24.97
C GLN A 107 16.24 4.26 23.84
N VAL A 108 15.85 4.64 22.62
CA VAL A 108 16.14 3.92 21.38
C VAL A 108 16.84 4.90 20.43
N SER A 109 17.84 4.44 19.67
CA SER A 109 18.48 5.25 18.62
C SER A 109 17.57 5.41 17.41
N GLN A 110 17.88 6.37 16.54
CA GLN A 110 17.44 6.30 15.15
C GLN A 110 17.80 4.95 14.49
N LEU A 111 17.01 4.53 13.50
CA LEU A 111 17.33 3.37 12.65
C LEU A 111 18.54 3.68 11.75
N LEU A 112 19.50 2.76 11.72
CA LEU A 112 20.71 2.85 10.90
C LEU A 112 20.76 1.75 9.85
N TYR A 113 21.44 2.04 8.75
CA TYR A 113 21.65 1.15 7.61
C TYR A 113 23.15 0.99 7.36
N ALA A 114 23.63 -0.24 7.25
CA ALA A 114 25.03 -0.58 7.01
C ALA A 114 25.16 -1.62 5.88
N ASP A 115 26.32 -1.67 5.22
CA ASP A 115 26.58 -2.61 4.11
C ASP A 115 26.36 -4.07 4.55
N LYS A 116 25.79 -4.93 3.69
CA LYS A 116 25.55 -6.35 4.01
C LYS A 116 26.80 -7.18 4.34
N ARG A 117 27.99 -6.66 4.02
CA ARG A 117 29.30 -7.23 4.39
C ARG A 117 29.77 -6.82 5.78
N THR A 118 29.04 -5.94 6.49
CA THR A 118 29.32 -5.60 7.89
C THR A 118 29.31 -6.85 8.75
N ARG A 119 30.43 -7.11 9.43
CA ARG A 119 30.59 -8.23 10.38
C ARG A 119 31.00 -7.76 11.76
N TRP A 120 31.34 -6.47 11.90
CA TRP A 120 31.82 -5.88 13.13
C TRP A 120 31.16 -4.52 13.32
N VAL A 121 30.65 -4.30 14.52
CA VAL A 121 30.16 -3.02 15.00
C VAL A 121 31.00 -2.60 16.19
N ARG A 122 31.25 -1.31 16.35
CA ARG A 122 31.83 -0.79 17.57
C ARG A 122 31.00 0.34 18.14
N LEU A 123 30.85 0.33 19.46
CA LEU A 123 30.21 1.38 20.22
C LEU A 123 31.21 2.08 21.13
N ARG A 124 31.02 3.39 21.33
CA ARG A 124 31.71 4.15 22.38
C ARG A 124 30.81 5.23 22.94
N ILE A 125 31.16 5.71 24.13
CA ILE A 125 30.67 7.00 24.62
C ILE A 125 31.37 8.11 23.82
N LYS A 126 30.62 9.16 23.48
CA LYS A 126 31.12 10.27 22.67
C LYS A 126 32.31 10.97 23.35
N PRO A 127 33.42 11.23 22.64
CA PRO A 127 34.61 11.87 23.22
C PRO A 127 34.28 13.18 23.93
N GLY A 128 34.78 13.35 25.15
CA GLY A 128 34.49 14.51 26.02
C GLY A 128 33.32 14.30 26.99
N ILE A 129 32.57 13.20 26.88
CA ILE A 129 31.56 12.78 27.86
C ILE A 129 32.17 11.70 28.76
N SER A 130 32.18 11.92 30.08
CA SER A 130 32.64 10.91 31.04
C SER A 130 31.57 9.85 31.26
N ALA A 131 31.92 8.58 31.04
CA ALA A 131 31.13 7.46 31.54
C ALA A 131 30.81 7.63 33.04
N GLY A 132 29.59 7.29 33.43
CA GLY A 132 29.14 7.31 34.82
C GLY A 132 27.99 6.32 35.04
N PRO A 133 27.53 6.15 36.28
CA PRO A 133 26.47 5.19 36.64
C PRO A 133 25.08 5.55 36.07
N TRP A 134 25.01 6.62 35.28
CA TRP A 134 23.81 7.12 34.64
C TRP A 134 23.54 6.48 33.28
N LEU A 135 24.49 5.76 32.66
CA LEU A 135 24.27 5.02 31.41
C LEU A 135 24.30 3.52 31.70
N SER A 136 23.28 2.78 31.31
CA SER A 136 23.19 1.32 31.52
C SER A 136 22.41 0.61 30.43
N ASN A 137 22.36 -0.73 30.50
CA ASN A 137 21.50 -1.58 29.66
C ASN A 137 21.62 -1.29 28.17
N ILE A 138 22.87 -1.13 27.68
CA ILE A 138 23.12 -0.93 26.25
C ILE A 138 22.87 -2.26 25.54
N LEU A 139 21.89 -2.24 24.64
CA LEU A 139 21.46 -3.36 23.82
C LEU A 139 21.58 -2.95 22.35
N VAL A 140 22.13 -3.82 21.51
CA VAL A 140 22.20 -3.60 20.06
C VAL A 140 21.32 -4.62 19.36
N HIS A 141 20.40 -4.14 18.54
CA HIS A 141 19.58 -4.98 17.68
C HIS A 141 20.18 -5.01 16.28
N PHE A 142 20.27 -6.22 15.72
CA PHE A 142 20.68 -6.46 14.35
C PHE A 142 19.50 -7.07 13.60
N TYR A 143 19.12 -6.46 12.48
CA TYR A 143 18.08 -6.99 11.62
C TYR A 143 18.62 -7.16 10.19
N SER A 144 18.34 -8.31 9.59
CA SER A 144 18.47 -8.53 8.16
C SER A 144 17.05 -8.56 7.59
N PRO A 145 16.60 -7.53 6.85
CA PRO A 145 15.22 -7.47 6.35
C PRO A 145 14.93 -8.52 5.27
N GLY A 146 15.96 -9.22 4.76
CA GLY A 146 15.87 -10.14 3.65
C GLY A 146 15.78 -9.40 2.32
N ALA A 147 16.36 -9.94 1.25
CA ALA A 147 16.12 -9.43 -0.09
C ALA A 147 14.69 -9.75 -0.54
N THR A 148 14.02 -8.77 -1.16
CA THR A 148 12.79 -9.02 -1.92
C THR A 148 13.16 -9.95 -3.07
N ARG A 149 12.42 -11.05 -3.23
CA ARG A 149 12.69 -12.00 -4.31
C ARG A 149 12.46 -11.29 -5.63
N ASN A 150 13.40 -11.39 -6.57
CA ASN A 150 13.22 -10.89 -7.93
C ASN A 150 11.91 -11.46 -8.51
N HIS A 151 10.89 -10.60 -8.61
CA HIS A 151 10.10 -10.57 -9.83
C HIS A 151 11.09 -10.26 -10.95
N ASP A 152 11.05 -11.03 -12.04
CA ASP A 152 12.13 -11.08 -13.04
C ASP A 152 12.52 -9.69 -13.57
N GLU A 153 13.78 -9.55 -14.03
CA GLU A 153 14.48 -8.29 -14.40
C GLU A 153 13.84 -7.51 -15.59
N GLY A 154 12.59 -7.11 -15.41
CA GLY A 154 11.68 -6.52 -16.39
C GLY A 154 10.31 -6.11 -15.81
N GLU A 155 9.93 -6.57 -14.60
CA GLU A 155 8.69 -6.16 -13.88
C GLU A 155 8.96 -5.52 -12.51
N SER A 156 10.00 -4.69 -12.41
CA SER A 156 10.18 -3.84 -11.22
C SER A 156 9.05 -2.81 -11.10
N GLY A 157 8.23 -2.91 -10.04
CA GLY A 157 7.24 -1.87 -9.69
C GLY A 157 5.86 -2.02 -10.31
N LYS A 158 5.42 -3.23 -10.68
CA LYS A 158 3.97 -3.50 -10.84
C LYS A 158 3.39 -4.02 -9.51
N PRO A 159 2.51 -3.27 -8.84
CA PRO A 159 1.84 -3.76 -7.65
C PRO A 159 0.95 -4.97 -7.97
N THR A 160 1.12 -6.03 -7.18
CA THR A 160 0.37 -7.28 -7.29
C THR A 160 -0.81 -7.38 -6.32
N GLY A 161 -0.95 -6.40 -5.43
CA GLY A 161 -2.06 -6.32 -4.49
C GLY A 161 -3.41 -6.21 -5.22
N GLU A 162 -4.22 -7.27 -5.13
CA GLU A 162 -5.66 -7.14 -5.29
C GLU A 162 -6.15 -6.11 -4.26
N THR A 163 -6.62 -4.96 -4.74
CA THR A 163 -7.30 -3.97 -3.91
C THR A 163 -8.47 -4.68 -3.22
N PRO A 164 -8.54 -4.71 -1.88
CA PRO A 164 -9.66 -5.34 -1.19
C PRO A 164 -10.97 -4.77 -1.72
N LEU A 165 -11.88 -5.66 -2.15
CA LEU A 165 -13.16 -5.27 -2.74
C LEU A 165 -13.87 -4.24 -1.83
N ASN A 166 -13.93 -2.99 -2.28
CA ASN A 166 -14.74 -1.96 -1.64
C ASN A 166 -16.17 -2.49 -1.56
N THR A 167 -16.72 -2.60 -0.35
CA THR A 167 -18.14 -2.89 -0.24
C THR A 167 -18.91 -1.64 -0.65
N PRO A 168 -20.16 -1.74 -1.16
CA PRO A 168 -20.98 -0.58 -1.49
C PRO A 168 -21.29 0.39 -0.32
N ASN A 169 -20.77 0.13 0.88
CA ASN A 169 -20.82 1.02 2.05
C ASN A 169 -19.55 1.86 2.25
N ASP A 170 -18.44 1.58 1.56
CA ASP A 170 -17.14 2.23 1.79
C ASP A 170 -16.95 3.55 1.00
N LEU A 171 -17.84 3.81 0.04
CA LEU A 171 -17.94 5.09 -0.67
C LEU A 171 -18.74 6.13 0.15
N LYS A 172 -18.09 6.73 1.15
CA LYS A 172 -18.49 8.08 1.55
C LYS A 172 -18.33 9.02 0.34
N ASN A 173 -19.26 9.95 0.19
CA ASN A 173 -19.22 11.07 -0.77
C ASN A 173 -19.14 10.73 -2.28
N ASN A 174 -19.20 9.47 -2.71
CA ASN A 174 -19.14 9.08 -4.13
C ASN A 174 -17.89 9.65 -4.85
N CYS A 175 -16.73 9.48 -4.20
CA CYS A 175 -15.47 10.03 -4.65
C CYS A 175 -15.01 9.45 -6.01
N PRO A 176 -14.73 10.28 -7.04
CA PRO A 176 -14.26 9.80 -8.35
C PRO A 176 -12.74 9.56 -8.43
N CYS A 177 -11.97 9.91 -7.40
CA CYS A 177 -10.51 9.73 -7.41
C CYS A 177 -10.17 8.26 -7.11
N PRO A 178 -9.44 7.55 -8.00
CA PRO A 178 -8.98 6.19 -7.72
C PRO A 178 -7.90 6.18 -6.63
N HIS A 179 -7.82 5.10 -5.86
CA HIS A 179 -6.66 4.85 -5.01
C HIS A 179 -5.44 4.56 -5.91
N PRO A 180 -4.27 5.18 -5.67
CA PRO A 180 -3.07 4.87 -6.45
C PRO A 180 -2.64 3.40 -6.28
N PRO A 181 -2.08 2.75 -7.31
CA PRO A 181 -1.60 1.38 -7.21
C PRO A 181 -0.53 1.20 -6.11
N TYR A 182 -0.58 0.12 -5.32
CA TYR A 182 0.30 -0.07 -4.16
C TYR A 182 0.74 -1.52 -3.94
N GLU A 183 1.95 -1.71 -3.39
CA GLU A 183 2.40 -3.00 -2.85
C GLU A 183 1.71 -3.25 -1.51
N GLY A 184 0.89 -4.29 -1.45
CA GLY A 184 0.20 -4.71 -0.23
C GLY A 184 1.16 -5.38 0.75
N ARG A 185 0.75 -5.52 2.02
CA ARG A 185 1.60 -6.12 3.06
C ARG A 185 2.07 -7.53 2.74
N SER A 186 1.28 -8.33 2.01
CA SER A 186 1.70 -9.65 1.53
C SER A 186 2.82 -9.60 0.50
N ASP A 187 2.91 -8.52 -0.29
CA ASP A 187 3.92 -8.35 -1.33
C ASP A 187 5.25 -7.95 -0.68
N TRP A 188 5.26 -6.88 0.11
CA TRP A 188 6.49 -6.37 0.72
C TRP A 188 6.89 -7.12 2.01
N CYS A 189 6.01 -7.87 2.67
CA CYS A 189 6.37 -8.76 3.79
C CYS A 189 5.48 -10.01 3.91
N ALA A 190 5.62 -10.92 2.95
CA ALA A 190 4.93 -12.22 2.90
C ALA A 190 5.04 -13.08 4.19
N ILE A 191 6.11 -12.92 4.98
CA ILE A 191 6.33 -13.64 6.25
C ILE A 191 7.02 -12.70 7.23
N GLY A 192 6.54 -12.63 8.47
CA GLY A 192 7.26 -12.00 9.59
C GLY A 192 6.76 -10.62 10.03
N CYS A 193 5.86 -9.97 9.28
CA CYS A 193 5.29 -8.66 9.64
C CYS A 193 3.77 -8.74 9.91
N PRO A 194 3.30 -9.37 11.00
CA PRO A 194 1.88 -9.40 11.33
C PRO A 194 1.29 -7.97 11.46
N ILE A 195 0.02 -7.82 11.08
CA ILE A 195 -0.79 -6.63 11.43
C ILE A 195 -1.14 -6.72 12.92
N ASP A 196 -1.28 -5.57 13.59
CA ASP A 196 -1.85 -5.49 14.94
C ASP A 196 -3.19 -6.29 15.00
N PRO A 197 -3.30 -7.31 15.86
CA PRO A 197 -4.51 -8.12 16.00
C PRO A 197 -5.66 -7.37 16.73
N THR A 198 -5.41 -6.18 17.26
CA THR A 198 -6.32 -5.39 18.10
C THR A 198 -6.43 -3.91 17.69
N PRO A 199 -6.68 -3.61 16.41
CA PRO A 199 -6.55 -2.27 15.86
C PRO A 199 -7.52 -1.26 16.46
N VAL A 200 -7.00 -0.06 16.74
CA VAL A 200 -7.80 1.13 17.02
C VAL A 200 -8.17 1.80 15.70
N PHE A 201 -9.46 1.96 15.43
CA PHE A 201 -9.95 2.66 14.24
C PHE A 201 -10.05 4.17 14.47
N THR A 202 -9.93 4.94 13.40
CA THR A 202 -10.03 6.40 13.43
C THR A 202 -10.73 6.95 12.20
N ASN A 203 -11.53 8.01 12.36
CA ASN A 203 -12.10 8.72 11.21
C ASN A 203 -11.11 9.81 10.80
N VAL A 204 -10.49 9.66 9.64
CA VAL A 204 -9.46 10.59 9.16
C VAL A 204 -10.08 11.98 8.92
N THR A 205 -9.37 13.01 9.39
CA THR A 205 -9.72 14.43 9.22
C THR A 205 -8.50 15.26 8.79
N HIS A 206 -7.29 14.78 9.11
CA HIS A 206 -6.03 15.42 8.79
C HIS A 206 -5.06 14.38 8.20
N LEU A 207 -4.20 14.82 7.28
CA LEU A 207 -3.24 14.01 6.55
C LEU A 207 -1.84 14.50 6.94
N ILE A 208 -1.04 13.64 7.58
CA ILE A 208 0.23 14.03 8.19
C ILE A 208 1.40 13.49 7.38
N ILE A 209 2.23 14.40 6.89
CA ILE A 209 3.35 14.11 5.99
C ILE A 209 4.64 13.96 6.78
N HIS A 210 5.31 12.84 6.53
CA HIS A 210 6.58 12.44 7.14
C HIS A 210 7.69 12.26 6.11
N HIS A 211 8.93 12.32 6.60
CA HIS A 211 10.04 11.59 6.01
C HIS A 211 10.46 10.43 6.91
N SER A 212 11.25 9.48 6.41
CA SER A 212 11.76 8.38 7.25
C SER A 212 13.03 8.74 8.03
N ALA A 213 13.67 9.87 7.71
CA ALA A 213 15.04 10.21 8.14
C ALA A 213 16.09 9.12 7.82
N GLY A 214 15.77 8.26 6.84
CA GLY A 214 16.62 7.17 6.36
C GLY A 214 17.37 7.50 5.08
N SER A 215 17.91 6.46 4.43
CA SER A 215 18.62 6.59 3.15
C SER A 215 17.73 7.12 2.03
N ASN A 216 18.24 8.04 1.21
CA ASN A 216 17.61 8.46 -0.05
C ASN A 216 17.95 7.53 -1.24
N THR A 217 18.74 6.48 -1.03
CA THR A 217 19.10 5.50 -2.05
C THR A 217 19.04 4.08 -1.49
N ALA A 218 18.30 3.19 -2.16
CA ALA A 218 18.32 1.75 -1.91
C ALA A 218 18.14 1.01 -3.26
N ASN A 219 18.57 -0.25 -3.31
CA ASN A 219 18.34 -1.13 -4.46
C ASN A 219 17.12 -2.06 -4.25
N ASP A 220 16.47 -1.97 -3.09
CA ASP A 220 15.33 -2.78 -2.66
C ASP A 220 14.59 -1.97 -1.57
N TRP A 221 13.52 -1.28 -1.96
CA TRP A 221 12.77 -0.39 -1.06
C TRP A 221 11.77 -1.15 -0.20
N ALA A 222 11.20 -2.27 -0.67
CA ALA A 222 10.44 -3.18 0.17
C ALA A 222 11.27 -3.71 1.35
N ALA A 223 12.58 -3.97 1.18
CA ALA A 223 13.48 -4.26 2.29
C ALA A 223 13.66 -3.09 3.27
N VAL A 224 13.59 -1.83 2.80
CA VAL A 224 13.58 -0.64 3.68
C VAL A 224 12.27 -0.59 4.48
N VAL A 225 11.11 -0.88 3.87
CA VAL A 225 9.83 -0.97 4.60
C VAL A 225 9.89 -2.07 5.68
N ARG A 226 10.42 -3.27 5.35
CA ARG A 226 10.64 -4.35 6.34
C ARG A 226 11.60 -3.94 7.46
N ALA A 227 12.64 -3.17 7.17
CA ALA A 227 13.56 -2.64 8.19
C ALA A 227 12.88 -1.63 9.12
N ILE A 228 12.04 -0.74 8.58
CA ILE A 228 11.23 0.22 9.34
C ILE A 228 10.18 -0.51 10.20
N TRP A 229 9.53 -1.55 9.68
CA TRP A 229 8.60 -2.39 10.47
C TRP A 229 9.31 -3.04 11.67
N ASN A 230 10.45 -3.71 11.43
CA ASN A 230 11.22 -4.35 12.50
C ASN A 230 11.68 -3.36 13.58
N TYR A 231 12.15 -2.18 13.16
CA TYR A 231 12.54 -1.11 14.10
C TYR A 231 11.36 -0.63 14.96
N HIS A 232 10.20 -0.40 14.35
CA HIS A 232 9.02 0.05 15.06
C HIS A 232 8.48 -1.00 16.04
N VAL A 233 8.39 -2.26 15.64
CA VAL A 233 7.82 -3.31 16.49
C VAL A 233 8.84 -3.80 17.52
N ASN A 234 10.04 -4.18 17.08
CA ASN A 234 11.00 -4.90 17.91
C ASN A 234 11.97 -3.97 18.67
N SER A 235 12.22 -2.74 18.21
CA SER A 235 12.99 -1.73 18.98
C SER A 235 12.06 -0.75 19.70
N ASN A 236 11.19 -0.03 19.00
CA ASN A 236 10.33 0.98 19.65
C ASN A 236 9.24 0.34 20.55
N GLY A 237 8.86 -0.92 20.31
CA GLY A 237 7.81 -1.61 21.06
C GLY A 237 6.41 -1.17 20.64
N TRP A 238 6.20 -0.89 19.36
CA TRP A 238 4.88 -0.61 18.78
C TRP A 238 4.18 -1.90 18.36
N ASP A 239 2.86 -1.82 18.22
CA ASP A 239 1.98 -2.91 17.75
C ASP A 239 2.13 -3.19 16.24
N ASP A 240 2.56 -2.19 15.46
CA ASP A 240 2.78 -2.27 14.02
C ASP A 240 3.66 -1.11 13.53
N ILE A 241 4.07 -1.11 12.25
CA ILE A 241 4.69 0.04 11.58
C ILE A 241 3.87 1.33 11.81
N GLY A 242 4.52 2.43 12.18
CA GLY A 242 3.79 3.61 12.69
C GLY A 242 2.96 4.38 11.65
N TYR A 243 3.26 4.26 10.36
CA TYR A 243 2.60 4.98 9.27
C TYR A 243 1.48 4.15 8.63
N ASN A 244 0.48 4.82 8.04
CA ASN A 244 -0.52 4.14 7.20
C ASN A 244 0.04 3.81 5.81
N TRP A 245 0.90 4.68 5.28
CA TRP A 245 1.43 4.56 3.93
C TRP A 245 2.90 4.98 3.90
N LEU A 246 3.69 4.31 3.04
CA LEU A 246 5.08 4.69 2.76
C LEU A 246 5.28 4.82 1.25
N ILE A 247 6.04 5.82 0.81
CA ILE A 247 6.31 6.08 -0.62
C ILE A 247 7.81 6.10 -0.83
N ASP A 248 8.33 5.29 -1.76
CA ASP A 248 9.76 5.31 -2.10
C ASP A 248 10.13 6.44 -3.10
N PRO A 249 11.42 6.78 -3.25
CA PRO A 249 11.88 7.73 -4.27
C PRO A 249 11.62 7.34 -5.73
N ASN A 250 11.17 6.12 -6.03
CA ASN A 250 10.73 5.71 -7.37
C ASN A 250 9.23 5.95 -7.60
N GLY A 251 8.47 6.34 -6.57
CA GLY A 251 7.02 6.51 -6.60
C GLY A 251 6.21 5.27 -6.23
N VAL A 252 6.84 4.18 -5.77
CA VAL A 252 6.10 2.99 -5.33
C VAL A 252 5.47 3.27 -3.95
N LEU A 253 4.16 3.03 -3.87
CA LEU A 253 3.38 3.11 -2.63
C LEU A 253 3.36 1.75 -1.92
N TYR A 254 3.60 1.73 -0.62
CA TYR A 254 3.61 0.54 0.23
C TYR A 254 2.58 0.68 1.35
N GLU A 255 1.74 -0.34 1.51
CA GLU A 255 0.76 -0.42 2.60
C GLU A 255 1.45 -0.53 3.96
N GLY A 256 1.29 0.48 4.81
CA GLY A 256 1.63 0.44 6.23
C GLY A 256 0.46 -0.14 7.04
N ARG A 257 -0.05 0.60 8.02
CA ARG A 257 -1.34 0.26 8.66
C ARG A 257 -2.50 0.49 7.68
N PRO A 258 -3.47 -0.44 7.55
CA PRO A 258 -4.61 -0.32 6.64
C PRO A 258 -5.42 0.99 6.78
N ASP A 259 -6.26 1.28 5.80
CA ASP A 259 -7.06 2.51 5.81
C ASP A 259 -7.95 2.63 7.05
N ASN A 260 -8.06 3.85 7.59
CA ASN A 260 -8.75 4.19 8.84
C ASN A 260 -8.23 3.48 10.10
N TYR A 261 -7.11 2.75 10.06
CA TYR A 261 -6.43 2.26 11.26
C TYR A 261 -5.59 3.40 11.85
N GLN A 262 -5.63 3.56 13.18
CA GLN A 262 -4.87 4.59 13.87
C GLN A 262 -3.37 4.29 13.83
N GLY A 263 -2.59 5.23 13.30
CA GLY A 263 -1.13 5.19 13.29
C GLY A 263 -0.48 5.36 14.66
N ALA A 264 0.86 5.33 14.64
CA ALA A 264 1.74 5.66 15.76
C ALA A 264 2.74 6.78 15.40
N HIS A 265 2.34 7.71 14.53
CA HIS A 265 3.25 8.62 13.83
C HIS A 265 3.19 10.11 14.24
N PHE A 266 2.29 10.56 15.12
CA PHE A 266 2.06 11.99 15.39
C PHE A 266 2.12 12.34 16.89
N CYS A 267 3.21 11.96 17.56
CA CYS A 267 3.47 12.24 18.99
C CYS A 267 2.35 11.81 19.97
N GLY A 268 1.60 10.76 19.64
CA GLY A 268 0.44 10.32 20.43
C GLY A 268 -0.87 11.03 20.09
N HIS A 269 -0.84 12.02 19.19
CA HIS A 269 -2.01 12.70 18.63
C HIS A 269 -2.56 11.98 17.39
N ASN A 270 -2.47 10.65 17.33
CA ASN A 270 -2.73 9.86 16.11
C ASN A 270 -4.23 9.73 15.75
N ALA A 271 -5.12 10.05 16.70
CA ALA A 271 -6.56 9.92 16.47
C ALA A 271 -7.07 11.06 15.57
N GLY A 272 -7.70 10.72 14.45
CA GLY A 272 -8.16 11.67 13.45
C GLY A 272 -7.18 11.89 12.29
N THR A 273 -6.07 11.14 12.24
CA THR A 273 -5.01 11.32 11.23
C THR A 273 -4.76 10.08 10.35
N MET A 274 -4.35 10.30 9.11
CA MET A 274 -3.63 9.32 8.28
C MET A 274 -2.17 9.78 8.11
N GLY A 275 -1.20 8.89 8.35
CA GLY A 275 0.23 9.21 8.23
C GLY A 275 0.86 8.64 6.97
N VAL A 276 1.48 9.51 6.16
CA VAL A 276 2.20 9.13 4.94
C VAL A 276 3.69 9.45 5.10
N CYS A 277 4.55 8.44 4.94
CA CYS A 277 6.00 8.57 5.04
C CYS A 277 6.67 8.51 3.66
N VAL A 278 7.14 9.65 3.17
CA VAL A 278 7.99 9.70 1.99
C VAL A 278 9.39 9.26 2.41
N MET A 279 9.82 8.07 1.99
CA MET A 279 11.06 7.45 2.46
C MET A 279 12.29 8.23 1.95
N GLY A 280 13.26 8.42 2.84
CA GLY A 280 14.46 9.23 2.63
C GLY A 280 14.64 10.30 3.71
N THR A 281 15.69 11.11 3.56
CA THR A 281 15.96 12.29 4.39
C THR A 281 15.88 13.56 3.54
N TYR A 282 14.87 14.40 3.80
CA TYR A 282 14.59 15.60 3.02
C TYR A 282 14.95 16.92 3.72
N THR A 283 16.02 16.88 4.51
CA THR A 283 16.59 18.07 5.17
C THR A 283 17.24 19.01 4.15
N ASN A 284 18.07 18.47 3.25
CA ASN A 284 18.91 19.24 2.30
C ASN A 284 18.69 18.85 0.83
N VAL A 285 17.71 17.97 0.56
CA VAL A 285 17.36 17.42 -0.76
C VAL A 285 15.85 17.37 -0.82
N ALA A 286 15.25 17.62 -2.00
CA ALA A 286 13.81 17.49 -2.22
C ALA A 286 13.42 16.02 -2.47
N PRO A 287 12.16 15.62 -2.22
CA PRO A 287 11.61 14.38 -2.77
C PRO A 287 11.67 14.39 -4.30
N THR A 288 11.65 13.19 -4.88
CA THR A 288 11.58 13.00 -6.33
C THR A 288 10.17 13.30 -6.84
N ASP A 289 10.08 13.77 -8.09
CA ASP A 289 8.78 14.04 -8.74
C ASP A 289 7.87 12.80 -8.73
N ALA A 290 8.43 11.59 -8.91
CA ALA A 290 7.68 10.34 -8.83
C ALA A 290 7.03 10.13 -7.44
N ALA A 291 7.79 10.33 -6.35
CA ALA A 291 7.26 10.24 -5.00
C ALA A 291 6.22 11.33 -4.69
N LEU A 292 6.38 12.53 -5.26
CA LEU A 292 5.43 13.63 -5.11
C LEU A 292 4.12 13.37 -5.88
N ASN A 293 4.19 12.79 -7.08
CA ASN A 293 3.00 12.41 -7.85
C ASN A 293 2.17 11.37 -7.11
N THR A 294 2.79 10.26 -6.68
CA THR A 294 2.12 9.21 -5.89
C THR A 294 1.56 9.76 -4.57
N LEU A 295 2.26 10.72 -3.94
CA LEU A 295 1.74 11.40 -2.77
C LEU A 295 0.47 12.20 -3.10
N THR A 296 0.50 13.01 -4.16
CA THR A 296 -0.66 13.80 -4.61
C THR A 296 -1.85 12.91 -4.92
N GLU A 297 -1.66 11.78 -5.63
CA GLU A 297 -2.72 10.80 -5.93
C GLU A 297 -3.33 10.19 -4.65
N LEU A 298 -2.49 9.74 -3.70
CA LEU A 298 -2.92 9.15 -2.43
C LEU A 298 -3.68 10.15 -1.55
N LEU A 299 -3.16 11.37 -1.43
CA LEU A 299 -3.80 12.42 -0.64
C LEU A 299 -5.10 12.86 -1.30
N ALA A 300 -5.17 12.95 -2.63
CA ALA A 300 -6.38 13.28 -3.36
C ALA A 300 -7.47 12.23 -3.16
N TRP A 301 -7.14 10.93 -3.32
CA TRP A 301 -8.04 9.83 -2.99
C TRP A 301 -8.61 9.97 -1.57
N LYS A 302 -7.75 10.10 -0.56
CA LYS A 302 -8.22 10.12 0.84
C LYS A 302 -9.01 11.40 1.17
N SER A 303 -8.58 12.55 0.67
CA SER A 303 -9.30 13.82 0.84
C SER A 303 -10.68 13.76 0.22
N CYS A 304 -10.79 13.20 -0.98
CA CYS A 304 -12.04 13.05 -1.71
C CYS A 304 -12.99 12.03 -1.05
N GLN A 305 -12.48 10.90 -0.56
CA GLN A 305 -13.25 9.90 0.20
C GLN A 305 -13.86 10.50 1.48
N GLU A 306 -13.07 11.21 2.28
CA GLU A 306 -13.52 11.75 3.58
C GLU A 306 -14.13 13.17 3.50
N GLY A 307 -14.06 13.84 2.35
CA GLY A 307 -14.54 15.22 2.18
C GLY A 307 -13.63 16.27 2.84
N ILE A 308 -12.32 16.00 2.89
CA ILE A 308 -11.30 16.88 3.46
C ILE A 308 -10.84 17.87 2.39
N ASP A 309 -11.11 19.16 2.60
CA ASP A 309 -10.53 20.26 1.83
C ASP A 309 -8.98 20.24 1.94
N PRO A 310 -8.22 20.01 0.86
CA PRO A 310 -6.75 19.91 0.91
C PRO A 310 -6.05 21.20 1.35
N GLU A 311 -6.58 22.35 0.94
CA GLU A 311 -6.08 23.69 1.30
C GLU A 311 -6.66 24.19 2.63
N GLY A 312 -7.64 23.47 3.19
CA GLY A 312 -8.35 23.81 4.40
C GLY A 312 -7.47 23.86 5.65
N PHE A 313 -7.93 24.64 6.64
CA PHE A 313 -7.30 24.79 7.94
C PHE A 313 -8.37 24.61 9.03
N SER A 314 -8.25 23.55 9.84
CA SER A 314 -9.31 23.14 10.77
C SER A 314 -8.77 22.68 12.13
N PHE A 315 -9.67 22.44 13.09
CA PHE A 315 -9.31 22.05 14.45
C PHE A 315 -9.07 20.54 14.53
N HIS A 316 -7.87 20.15 14.92
CA HIS A 316 -7.50 18.76 15.13
C HIS A 316 -7.68 18.36 16.60
N ASN A 317 -8.75 17.59 16.88
CA ASN A 317 -9.16 17.22 18.24
C ASN A 317 -8.04 16.57 19.07
N SER A 318 -7.21 15.70 18.48
CA SER A 318 -6.25 14.91 19.25
C SER A 318 -5.02 15.71 19.68
N SER A 319 -4.57 16.70 18.87
CA SER A 319 -3.49 17.62 19.27
C SER A 319 -3.99 18.88 19.98
N GLY A 320 -5.28 19.24 19.84
CA GLY A 320 -5.83 20.47 20.40
C GLY A 320 -5.37 21.74 19.67
N LEU A 321 -4.87 21.60 18.44
CA LEU A 321 -4.35 22.68 17.60
C LEU A 321 -5.27 22.90 16.39
N ASN A 322 -5.27 24.10 15.83
CA ASN A 322 -5.71 24.27 14.45
C ASN A 322 -4.52 23.98 13.52
N LEU A 323 -4.71 23.08 12.57
CA LEU A 323 -3.69 22.61 11.63
C LEU A 323 -4.18 22.80 10.20
N ASN A 324 -3.26 22.76 9.23
CA ASN A 324 -3.67 22.57 7.85
C ASN A 324 -4.18 21.13 7.72
N ASN A 325 -5.22 20.91 6.94
CA ASN A 325 -5.80 19.59 6.75
C ASN A 325 -4.76 18.60 6.17
N ILE A 326 -3.86 19.07 5.30
CA ILE A 326 -2.59 18.39 4.99
C ILE A 326 -1.46 19.13 5.73
N SER A 327 -0.84 18.48 6.72
CA SER A 327 0.17 19.10 7.60
C SER A 327 1.46 18.29 7.65
N GLY A 328 2.59 18.94 7.91
CA GLY A 328 3.85 18.24 8.18
C GLY A 328 3.88 17.73 9.62
N HIS A 329 4.65 16.69 9.90
CA HIS A 329 4.84 16.19 11.28
C HIS A 329 5.20 17.32 12.28
N ARG A 330 6.12 18.21 11.90
CA ARG A 330 6.51 19.38 12.70
C ARG A 330 5.39 20.38 13.05
N ASP A 331 4.21 20.29 12.45
CA ASP A 331 3.08 21.19 12.76
C ASP A 331 2.38 20.81 14.08
N GLY A 332 2.47 19.54 14.48
CA GLY A 332 1.94 19.04 15.76
C GLY A 332 3.01 18.53 16.73
N CYS A 333 4.28 18.53 16.33
CA CYS A 333 5.39 17.89 17.06
C CYS A 333 6.67 18.72 17.01
N ASN A 334 7.48 18.66 18.07
CA ASN A 334 8.81 19.25 18.07
C ASN A 334 9.81 18.34 17.35
N THR A 335 9.80 18.36 16.00
CA THR A 335 10.67 17.51 15.16
C THR A 335 11.10 18.26 13.90
N GLU A 336 12.15 17.79 13.21
CA GLU A 336 12.48 18.29 11.87
C GLU A 336 11.59 17.65 10.77
N CYS A 337 10.93 16.53 11.03
CA CYS A 337 10.13 15.81 10.04
C CYS A 337 9.02 16.73 9.42
N PRO A 338 8.78 16.76 8.09
CA PRO A 338 9.33 15.92 7.02
C PRO A 338 10.62 16.45 6.36
N GLY A 339 11.39 17.30 7.04
CA GLY A 339 12.69 17.82 6.60
C GLY A 339 12.63 19.24 6.04
N ASN A 340 13.72 19.99 6.23
CA ASN A 340 13.79 21.42 5.92
C ASN A 340 13.66 21.79 4.42
N THR A 341 13.91 20.86 3.49
CA THR A 341 13.72 21.10 2.06
C THR A 341 12.31 20.72 1.61
N PHE A 342 11.72 19.64 2.16
CA PHE A 342 10.37 19.20 1.78
C PHE A 342 9.26 20.00 2.46
N TYR A 343 9.38 20.34 3.74
CA TYR A 343 8.32 21.05 4.47
C TYR A 343 7.83 22.36 3.79
N PRO A 344 8.70 23.22 3.23
CA PRO A 344 8.26 24.41 2.47
C PRO A 344 7.48 24.12 1.18
N MET A 345 7.49 22.88 0.67
CA MET A 345 6.75 22.45 -0.52
C MET A 345 5.30 22.05 -0.21
N LEU A 346 4.94 21.83 1.06
CA LEU A 346 3.59 21.40 1.45
C LEU A 346 2.44 22.32 0.98
N PRO A 347 2.59 23.65 0.87
CA PRO A 347 1.56 24.50 0.25
C PRO A 347 1.30 24.13 -1.21
N SER A 348 2.34 23.85 -2.00
CA SER A 348 2.17 23.38 -3.39
C SER A 348 1.56 22.00 -3.44
N VAL A 349 1.94 21.07 -2.55
CA VAL A 349 1.29 19.75 -2.45
C VAL A 349 -0.21 19.88 -2.19
N ARG A 350 -0.67 20.86 -1.40
CA ARG A 350 -2.12 21.11 -1.20
C ARG A 350 -2.81 21.59 -2.46
N GLU A 351 -2.21 22.54 -3.16
CA GLU A 351 -2.69 23.05 -4.45
C GLU A 351 -2.74 21.94 -5.51
N ASP A 352 -1.69 21.12 -5.61
CA ASP A 352 -1.62 19.97 -6.51
C ASP A 352 -2.69 18.92 -6.18
N VAL A 353 -2.93 18.62 -4.89
CA VAL A 353 -4.00 17.72 -4.46
C VAL A 353 -5.39 18.29 -4.76
N ALA A 354 -5.63 19.57 -4.51
CA ALA A 354 -6.91 20.22 -4.83
C ALA A 354 -7.18 20.24 -6.34
N ASN A 355 -6.16 20.53 -7.15
CA ASN A 355 -6.21 20.47 -8.60
C ASN A 355 -6.45 19.03 -9.10
N TYR A 356 -5.74 18.04 -8.54
CA TYR A 356 -5.91 16.65 -8.92
C TYR A 356 -7.33 16.15 -8.60
N ILE A 357 -7.92 16.50 -7.45
CA ILE A 357 -9.33 16.19 -7.14
C ILE A 357 -10.28 16.79 -8.19
N ALA A 358 -10.02 18.00 -8.67
CA ALA A 358 -10.83 18.65 -9.70
C ALA A 358 -10.69 18.01 -11.11
N THR A 359 -9.62 17.24 -11.36
CA THR A 359 -9.35 16.54 -12.62
C THR A 359 -9.20 15.04 -12.45
N CYS A 360 -9.72 14.46 -11.36
CA CYS A 360 -9.48 13.05 -11.04
C CYS A 360 -9.93 12.15 -12.20
N PRO A 361 -9.10 11.18 -12.64
CA PRO A 361 -9.44 10.29 -13.74
C PRO A 361 -10.75 9.54 -13.47
N GLN A 362 -11.82 9.99 -14.10
CA GLN A 362 -13.16 9.51 -13.80
C GLN A 362 -13.45 8.23 -14.59
N MET A 363 -13.89 7.17 -13.90
CA MET A 363 -14.56 6.05 -14.54
C MET A 363 -15.98 6.47 -14.94
N ALA A 364 -16.11 7.11 -16.10
CA ALA A 364 -17.37 7.66 -16.57
C ALA A 364 -18.18 6.64 -17.40
N PRO A 365 -19.52 6.76 -17.45
CA PRO A 365 -20.33 5.98 -18.38
C PRO A 365 -19.88 6.24 -19.82
N PRO A 366 -19.81 5.20 -20.66
CA PRO A 366 -19.61 5.34 -22.10
C PRO A 366 -20.70 6.21 -22.73
N LEU A 367 -20.32 6.99 -23.73
CA LEU A 367 -21.22 7.93 -24.40
C LEU A 367 -21.65 7.40 -25.76
N ASN A 368 -22.78 7.91 -26.26
CA ASN A 368 -23.23 7.70 -27.64
C ASN A 368 -23.31 6.21 -28.07
N LEU A 369 -23.74 5.31 -27.16
CA LEU A 369 -23.97 3.91 -27.51
C LEU A 369 -25.00 3.81 -28.65
N THR A 370 -24.65 3.04 -29.67
CA THR A 370 -25.49 2.72 -30.82
C THR A 370 -25.47 1.22 -31.08
N ALA A 371 -26.57 0.70 -31.62
CA ALA A 371 -26.73 -0.69 -32.00
C ALA A 371 -27.26 -0.76 -33.43
N GLU A 372 -26.52 -1.41 -34.33
CA GLU A 372 -26.82 -1.51 -35.77
C GLU A 372 -26.93 -2.97 -36.20
N GLU A 373 -28.05 -3.34 -36.84
CA GLU A 373 -28.20 -4.65 -37.48
C GLU A 373 -27.15 -4.83 -38.58
N GLN A 374 -26.36 -5.89 -38.48
CA GLN A 374 -25.52 -6.39 -39.58
C GLN A 374 -26.22 -7.56 -40.30
N SER A 375 -26.94 -8.40 -39.54
CA SER A 375 -27.82 -9.45 -40.06
C SER A 375 -28.87 -9.85 -39.02
N ALA A 376 -29.78 -10.76 -39.40
CA ALA A 376 -30.79 -11.35 -38.52
C ALA A 376 -30.25 -11.98 -37.22
N GLN A 377 -28.95 -12.28 -37.16
CA GLN A 377 -28.27 -12.92 -36.03
C GLN A 377 -27.04 -12.14 -35.56
N GLU A 378 -26.82 -10.91 -36.07
CA GLU A 378 -25.61 -10.14 -35.79
C GLU A 378 -25.90 -8.65 -35.60
N VAL A 379 -25.54 -8.11 -34.45
CA VAL A 379 -25.67 -6.70 -34.08
C VAL A 379 -24.30 -6.11 -33.80
N LYS A 380 -23.95 -5.01 -34.45
CA LYS A 380 -22.75 -4.24 -34.13
C LYS A 380 -23.08 -3.13 -33.15
N LEU A 381 -22.37 -3.10 -32.03
CA LEU A 381 -22.38 -2.01 -31.06
C LEU A 381 -21.19 -1.07 -31.32
N GLN A 382 -21.44 0.23 -31.21
CA GLN A 382 -20.41 1.28 -31.25
C GLN A 382 -20.72 2.30 -30.16
N TRP A 383 -19.69 2.78 -29.47
CA TRP A 383 -19.80 3.82 -28.45
C TRP A 383 -18.56 4.71 -28.48
N GLN A 384 -18.64 5.84 -27.80
CA GLN A 384 -17.51 6.70 -27.52
C GLN A 384 -16.98 6.40 -26.13
N ASP A 385 -15.67 6.17 -26.03
CA ASP A 385 -15.01 6.10 -24.74
C ASP A 385 -15.00 7.48 -24.05
N ASN A 386 -15.19 7.46 -22.75
CA ASN A 386 -15.26 8.61 -21.86
C ASN A 386 -14.65 8.29 -20.48
N SER A 387 -14.11 7.09 -20.30
CA SER A 387 -13.35 6.66 -19.13
C SER A 387 -11.84 6.74 -19.44
N PHE A 388 -11.02 6.72 -18.39
CA PHE A 388 -9.55 6.80 -18.51
C PHE A 388 -8.82 5.84 -17.55
N VAL A 389 -9.56 4.93 -16.91
CA VAL A 389 -9.13 4.10 -15.76
C VAL A 389 -9.82 2.72 -15.72
N GLU A 390 -10.43 2.35 -16.84
CA GLU A 390 -11.13 1.08 -17.02
C GLU A 390 -10.19 -0.01 -17.54
N ASP A 391 -10.39 -1.24 -17.07
CA ASP A 391 -9.83 -2.44 -17.69
C ASP A 391 -10.68 -2.90 -18.89
N GLY A 392 -11.85 -2.27 -19.10
CA GLY A 392 -12.71 -2.41 -20.28
C GLY A 392 -14.17 -2.06 -20.03
N PHE A 393 -15.06 -2.60 -20.87
CA PHE A 393 -16.50 -2.36 -20.81
C PHE A 393 -17.30 -3.64 -20.62
N LEU A 394 -18.23 -3.64 -19.65
CA LEU A 394 -19.23 -4.70 -19.47
C LEU A 394 -20.43 -4.40 -20.35
N ILE A 395 -20.83 -5.40 -21.16
CA ILE A 395 -21.92 -5.26 -22.13
C ILE A 395 -23.11 -6.10 -21.66
N GLU A 396 -24.24 -5.45 -21.42
CA GLU A 396 -25.50 -6.12 -21.10
C GLU A 396 -26.53 -5.97 -22.23
N ARG A 397 -27.30 -7.04 -22.43
CA ARG A 397 -28.38 -7.14 -23.41
C ARG A 397 -29.69 -7.59 -22.74
N SER A 398 -30.79 -6.95 -23.12
CA SER A 398 -32.17 -7.37 -22.85
C SER A 398 -32.89 -7.65 -24.17
N PHE A 399 -33.97 -8.44 -24.13
CA PHE A 399 -34.75 -8.88 -25.28
C PHE A 399 -36.23 -8.55 -25.07
N GLU A 400 -36.91 -8.10 -26.13
CA GLU A 400 -38.28 -7.56 -26.16
C GLU A 400 -38.53 -6.28 -25.33
N ASP A 401 -37.86 -6.11 -24.18
CA ASP A 401 -38.01 -4.95 -23.29
C ASP A 401 -36.68 -4.49 -22.65
N GLU A 402 -36.74 -3.41 -21.86
CA GLU A 402 -35.63 -2.87 -21.07
C GLU A 402 -35.62 -3.38 -19.62
N SER A 403 -36.32 -4.48 -19.31
CA SER A 403 -36.49 -4.96 -17.93
C SER A 403 -35.44 -6.02 -17.54
N ASN A 404 -34.97 -6.83 -18.49
CA ASN A 404 -34.29 -8.09 -18.22
C ASN A 404 -32.87 -8.15 -18.81
N TYR A 405 -32.04 -7.16 -18.47
CA TYR A 405 -30.64 -7.11 -18.89
C TYR A 405 -29.81 -8.27 -18.33
N SER A 406 -28.96 -8.84 -19.19
CA SER A 406 -28.00 -9.88 -18.86
C SER A 406 -26.64 -9.56 -19.48
N GLN A 407 -25.55 -9.74 -18.73
CA GLN A 407 -24.20 -9.51 -19.26
C GLN A 407 -23.86 -10.58 -20.32
N ILE A 408 -23.51 -10.13 -21.52
CA ILE A 408 -23.15 -10.98 -22.66
C ILE A 408 -21.64 -11.00 -22.94
N ALA A 409 -20.91 -9.94 -22.57
CA ALA A 409 -19.48 -9.81 -22.81
C ALA A 409 -18.80 -8.83 -21.85
N ALA A 410 -17.46 -8.89 -21.85
CA ALA A 410 -16.57 -7.85 -21.37
C ALA A 410 -15.51 -7.59 -22.46
N THR A 411 -15.13 -6.35 -22.68
CA THR A 411 -14.01 -5.96 -23.58
C THR A 411 -12.72 -5.75 -22.79
N GLY A 412 -11.61 -5.49 -23.49
CA GLY A 412 -10.44 -4.82 -22.89
C GLY A 412 -10.60 -3.29 -22.83
N PRO A 413 -9.56 -2.56 -22.39
CA PRO A 413 -9.53 -1.10 -22.28
C PRO A 413 -9.54 -0.43 -23.66
N ASP A 414 -9.85 0.87 -23.70
CA ASP A 414 -9.93 1.70 -24.93
C ASP A 414 -10.86 1.14 -26.03
N ALA A 415 -11.73 0.17 -25.74
CA ALA A 415 -12.57 -0.48 -26.74
C ALA A 415 -13.78 0.40 -27.06
N GLU A 416 -14.00 0.73 -28.34
CA GLU A 416 -15.13 1.55 -28.82
C GLU A 416 -16.22 0.73 -29.57
N THR A 417 -16.05 -0.59 -29.71
CA THR A 417 -16.98 -1.43 -30.48
C THR A 417 -16.99 -2.90 -30.03
N TYR A 418 -18.14 -3.54 -30.23
CA TYR A 418 -18.36 -4.98 -30.01
C TYR A 418 -19.36 -5.50 -31.04
N THR A 419 -19.28 -6.78 -31.39
CA THR A 419 -20.27 -7.43 -32.27
C THR A 419 -20.92 -8.58 -31.52
N ASP A 420 -22.22 -8.45 -31.26
CA ASP A 420 -23.03 -9.47 -30.61
C ASP A 420 -23.63 -10.44 -31.63
N GLN A 421 -23.69 -11.72 -31.25
CA GLN A 421 -24.33 -12.78 -32.01
C GLN A 421 -25.68 -13.09 -31.33
N VAL A 422 -26.76 -12.56 -31.88
CA VAL A 422 -28.11 -12.70 -31.30
C VAL A 422 -28.75 -14.03 -31.72
N PRO A 423 -29.46 -14.72 -30.81
CA PRO A 423 -29.97 -16.06 -31.07
C PRO A 423 -31.12 -16.10 -32.10
N GLU A 424 -31.88 -15.02 -32.21
CA GLU A 424 -33.01 -14.89 -33.13
C GLU A 424 -33.21 -13.43 -33.56
N ALA A 425 -34.12 -13.21 -34.52
CA ALA A 425 -34.46 -11.87 -34.99
C ALA A 425 -35.52 -11.25 -34.08
N GLY A 426 -35.30 -10.04 -33.59
CA GLY A 426 -36.23 -9.35 -32.70
C GLY A 426 -35.71 -8.04 -32.13
N ALA A 427 -36.44 -7.51 -31.14
CA ALA A 427 -36.11 -6.27 -30.46
C ALA A 427 -35.05 -6.53 -29.36
N TYR A 428 -33.90 -5.88 -29.48
CA TYR A 428 -32.82 -5.96 -28.51
C TYR A 428 -32.50 -4.57 -27.96
N TYR A 429 -32.23 -4.54 -26.66
CA TYR A 429 -31.79 -3.35 -25.93
C TYR A 429 -30.43 -3.63 -25.31
N TYR A 430 -29.50 -2.70 -25.47
CA TYR A 430 -28.13 -2.82 -24.97
C TYR A 430 -27.81 -1.66 -24.05
N ARG A 431 -27.05 -1.94 -22.99
CA ARG A 431 -26.42 -0.91 -22.15
C ARG A 431 -25.01 -1.37 -21.80
N ILE A 432 -24.10 -0.42 -21.71
CA ILE A 432 -22.69 -0.69 -21.40
C ILE A 432 -22.22 0.16 -20.23
N ARG A 433 -21.23 -0.31 -19.49
CA ARG A 433 -20.54 0.47 -18.45
C ARG A 433 -19.05 0.16 -18.46
N ALA A 434 -18.24 1.16 -18.15
CA ALA A 434 -16.84 0.97 -17.85
C ALA A 434 -16.69 0.11 -16.58
N TYR A 435 -15.62 -0.67 -16.51
CA TYR A 435 -15.23 -1.39 -15.30
C TYR A 435 -13.71 -1.39 -15.14
N ASN A 436 -13.23 -1.48 -13.91
CA ASN A 436 -11.90 -1.99 -13.62
C ASN A 436 -11.98 -3.08 -12.56
N ALA A 437 -10.83 -3.54 -12.05
CA ALA A 437 -10.75 -4.53 -10.98
C ALA A 437 -11.55 -4.16 -9.69
N THR A 438 -11.87 -2.88 -9.49
CA THR A 438 -12.41 -2.35 -8.22
C THR A 438 -13.81 -1.75 -8.29
N ASP A 439 -14.21 -1.18 -9.44
CA ASP A 439 -15.48 -0.44 -9.56
C ASP A 439 -16.06 -0.51 -10.99
N THR A 440 -17.28 0.00 -11.16
CA THR A 440 -17.93 0.17 -12.46
C THR A 440 -18.60 1.52 -12.57
N SER A 441 -18.58 2.12 -13.76
CA SER A 441 -19.35 3.35 -14.01
C SER A 441 -20.87 3.09 -13.91
N ALA A 442 -21.64 4.19 -13.92
CA ALA A 442 -23.03 4.13 -14.35
C ALA A 442 -23.15 3.48 -15.75
N TYR A 443 -24.32 2.98 -16.10
CA TYR A 443 -24.60 2.55 -17.47
C TYR A 443 -24.70 3.75 -18.42
N SER A 444 -24.36 3.52 -19.68
CA SER A 444 -24.76 4.37 -20.81
C SER A 444 -26.29 4.48 -20.88
N GLU A 445 -26.77 5.49 -21.61
CA GLU A 445 -28.14 5.43 -22.12
C GLU A 445 -28.33 4.14 -22.97
N PRO A 446 -29.50 3.46 -22.89
CA PRO A 446 -29.74 2.25 -23.66
C PRO A 446 -29.80 2.49 -25.16
N ALA A 447 -29.19 1.59 -25.94
CA ALA A 447 -29.33 1.54 -27.39
C ALA A 447 -30.32 0.43 -27.79
N TYR A 448 -31.21 0.78 -28.72
CA TYR A 448 -32.22 -0.13 -29.27
C TYR A 448 -31.89 -0.53 -30.71
N VAL A 449 -32.13 -1.80 -31.04
CA VAL A 449 -32.12 -2.30 -32.42
C VAL A 449 -33.23 -3.33 -32.62
N LEU A 450 -33.76 -3.39 -33.83
CA LEU A 450 -34.67 -4.45 -34.29
C LEU A 450 -33.98 -5.22 -35.41
N THR A 451 -33.55 -6.46 -35.15
CA THR A 451 -33.05 -7.35 -36.20
C THR A 451 -34.21 -7.99 -36.95
N GLN A 452 -34.09 -8.12 -38.27
CA GLN A 452 -35.15 -8.65 -39.13
C GLN A 452 -34.82 -10.07 -39.64
N PRO A 453 -35.80 -11.00 -39.70
CA PRO A 453 -35.56 -12.33 -40.23
C PRO A 453 -35.05 -12.29 -41.68
N SER A 454 -33.83 -12.80 -41.88
CA SER A 454 -33.21 -12.97 -43.20
C SER A 454 -33.94 -14.06 -43.98
N GLY A 455 -35.04 -13.70 -44.65
CA GLY A 455 -35.89 -14.65 -45.39
C GLY A 455 -37.12 -14.07 -46.07
N ILE A 456 -37.61 -12.89 -45.66
CA ILE A 456 -38.70 -12.21 -46.38
C ILE A 456 -38.13 -11.48 -47.62
N ASN A 457 -37.79 -12.28 -48.63
CA ASN A 457 -37.82 -11.76 -50.01
C ASN A 457 -39.24 -11.24 -50.27
N SER A 458 -39.36 -10.07 -50.90
CA SER A 458 -40.66 -9.53 -51.30
C SER A 458 -41.33 -10.47 -52.31
N ILE A 459 -42.24 -11.33 -51.84
CA ILE A 459 -42.98 -12.25 -52.70
C ILE A 459 -43.96 -11.43 -53.52
N SER A 460 -43.55 -11.09 -54.74
CA SER A 460 -44.41 -10.48 -55.75
C SER A 460 -45.39 -11.54 -56.26
N LEU A 461 -46.49 -11.75 -55.52
CA LEU A 461 -47.58 -12.61 -55.96
C LEU A 461 -48.20 -12.03 -57.23
N SER A 462 -48.27 -12.84 -58.29
CA SER A 462 -49.18 -12.54 -59.40
C SER A 462 -50.62 -12.59 -58.90
N ALA A 463 -51.56 -11.93 -59.59
CA ALA A 463 -52.93 -11.71 -59.13
C ALA A 463 -53.77 -12.98 -58.82
N ASN A 464 -53.24 -14.18 -59.09
CA ASN A 464 -53.87 -15.48 -58.83
C ASN A 464 -53.02 -16.44 -57.97
N GLU A 465 -51.86 -16.01 -57.44
CA GLU A 465 -51.03 -16.87 -56.56
C GLU A 465 -51.46 -16.77 -55.09
N THR A 466 -51.48 -17.90 -54.40
CA THR A 466 -51.91 -17.99 -52.99
C THR A 466 -50.72 -18.37 -52.11
N LEU A 467 -50.24 -17.44 -51.29
CA LEU A 467 -49.22 -17.72 -50.29
C LEU A 467 -49.83 -18.53 -49.13
N ARG A 468 -49.26 -19.70 -48.82
CA ARG A 468 -49.62 -20.50 -47.64
C ARG A 468 -48.48 -20.43 -46.63
N ILE A 469 -48.67 -19.66 -45.57
CA ILE A 469 -47.75 -19.56 -44.44
C ILE A 469 -48.12 -20.67 -43.44
N TYR A 470 -47.14 -21.45 -42.96
CA TYR A 470 -47.38 -22.53 -42.00
C TYR A 470 -46.21 -22.67 -41.01
N PRO A 471 -46.47 -22.85 -39.69
CA PRO A 471 -47.79 -22.76 -39.05
C PRO A 471 -48.38 -21.35 -39.18
N ASN A 472 -49.70 -21.25 -39.21
CA ASN A 472 -50.39 -19.95 -39.16
C ASN A 472 -50.16 -19.33 -37.78
N PRO A 473 -49.51 -18.16 -37.64
CA PRO A 473 -49.27 -17.53 -36.33
C PRO A 473 -50.54 -16.89 -35.74
N LEU A 474 -51.63 -16.84 -36.50
CA LEU A 474 -52.89 -16.23 -36.10
C LEU A 474 -53.90 -17.30 -35.67
N SER A 475 -54.57 -17.08 -34.54
CA SER A 475 -55.79 -17.81 -34.19
C SER A 475 -56.92 -17.46 -35.17
N ASP A 476 -57.89 -18.38 -35.33
CA ASP A 476 -58.80 -18.50 -36.49
C ASP A 476 -59.60 -17.25 -36.93
N ASP A 477 -59.60 -16.16 -36.16
CA ASP A 477 -60.35 -14.92 -36.42
C ASP A 477 -59.48 -13.71 -36.82
N GLN A 478 -58.14 -13.82 -36.91
CA GLN A 478 -57.28 -12.70 -37.32
C GLN A 478 -56.84 -12.79 -38.79
N LEU A 479 -56.99 -11.67 -39.50
CA LEU A 479 -56.53 -11.50 -40.89
C LEU A 479 -55.14 -10.85 -40.94
N LEU A 480 -54.19 -11.51 -41.58
CA LEU A 480 -52.90 -10.91 -41.92
C LEU A 480 -53.11 -9.94 -43.08
N HIS A 481 -53.07 -8.63 -42.79
CA HIS A 481 -52.93 -7.61 -43.83
C HIS A 481 -51.46 -7.55 -44.27
N ILE A 482 -51.20 -7.89 -45.53
CA ILE A 482 -49.90 -7.82 -46.22
C ILE A 482 -49.91 -6.63 -47.18
#